data_AF-A0A7X8XDU8-F1
#
_entry.id   AF-A0A7X8XDU8-F1
#
_cell.length_a   1.000
_cell.length_b   1.000
_cell.length_c   1.000
_cell.angle_alpha   90.00
_cell.angle_beta   90.00
_cell.angle_gamma   90.00
#
_symmetry.space_group_name_H-M   'P 1'
#
loop_
_entity.id
_entity.type
_entity.pdbx_description
1 polymer ?
#
loop_
_entity_poly.entity_id
_entity_poly.type
_entity_poly.pdbx_seq_one_letter_code
_entity_poly.pdbx_strand_id
1 'polypeptide(L)'
;AVIAGGIRDTKQILEQDFPVFYKYHTSNGSLGRCMITHYQVPIKVGKVTVRPGDIIFGDIDGVVCVPREIAYDVLLRAEGIERNEIDIFSWVRQGDTISEIIDKGGYF
;
A
#
# COMPACT_ATOMS: atom_id res chain seq x y z
N ALA A 1 -7.44 4.18 -7.33
CA ALA A 1 -8.56 3.47 -6.67
C ALA A 1 -8.10 2.13 -6.12
N VAL A 2 -8.72 1.63 -5.04
CA VAL A 2 -8.43 0.31 -4.46
C VAL A 2 -9.72 -0.49 -4.37
N ILE A 3 -9.71 -1.70 -4.91
CA ILE A 3 -10.90 -2.53 -5.09
C ILE A 3 -10.63 -3.92 -4.50
N ALA A 4 -11.37 -4.28 -3.45
CA ALA A 4 -11.34 -5.61 -2.85
C ALA A 4 -12.13 -6.64 -3.69
N GLY A 5 -11.79 -6.75 -4.98
CA GLY A 5 -12.55 -7.52 -5.95
C GLY A 5 -11.99 -7.42 -7.37
N GLY A 6 -12.86 -7.62 -8.34
CA GLY A 6 -12.51 -7.62 -9.75
C GLY A 6 -12.73 -6.29 -10.46
N ILE A 7 -11.96 -6.03 -11.52
CA ILE A 7 -12.20 -4.95 -12.48
C ILE A 7 -12.63 -5.49 -13.85
N ARG A 8 -13.23 -4.61 -14.66
CA ARG A 8 -13.50 -4.80 -16.09
C ARG A 8 -12.87 -3.66 -16.88
N ASP A 9 -12.79 -3.81 -18.20
CA ASP A 9 -12.38 -2.74 -19.12
C ASP A 9 -10.90 -2.32 -18.93
N THR A 10 -10.02 -3.32 -18.71
CA THR A 10 -8.59 -3.12 -18.41
C THR A 10 -7.87 -2.23 -19.43
N LYS A 11 -8.19 -2.34 -20.73
CA LYS A 11 -7.59 -1.47 -21.76
C LYS A 11 -7.87 0.01 -21.49
N GLN A 12 -9.12 0.33 -21.18
CA GLN A 12 -9.53 1.72 -20.90
C GLN A 12 -8.88 2.22 -19.61
N ILE A 13 -8.79 1.37 -18.58
CA ILE A 13 -8.12 1.70 -17.32
C ILE A 13 -6.63 1.97 -17.54
N LEU A 14 -5.93 1.17 -18.34
CA LEU A 14 -4.51 1.38 -18.65
C LEU A 14 -4.25 2.62 -19.50
N GLU A 15 -5.21 3.01 -20.34
CA GLU A 15 -5.18 4.26 -21.08
C GLU A 15 -5.43 5.48 -20.17
N GLN A 16 -5.97 5.28 -18.97
CA GLN A 16 -6.02 6.31 -17.95
C GLN A 16 -4.69 6.34 -17.19
N ASP A 17 -4.16 7.54 -16.94
CA ASP A 17 -3.06 7.75 -15.99
C ASP A 17 -3.58 7.74 -14.54
N PHE A 18 -4.29 6.67 -14.17
CA PHE A 18 -4.96 6.53 -12.89
C PHE A 18 -4.61 5.18 -12.24
N PRO A 19 -3.93 5.17 -11.09
CA PRO A 19 -3.52 3.92 -10.45
C PRO A 19 -4.74 3.17 -9.90
N VAL A 20 -4.91 1.90 -10.30
CA VAL A 20 -6.00 1.03 -9.82
C VAL A 20 -5.43 -0.28 -9.28
N PHE A 21 -5.73 -0.56 -8.01
CA PHE A 21 -5.36 -1.79 -7.31
C PHE A 21 -6.56 -2.71 -7.20
N TYR A 22 -6.41 -3.97 -7.60
CA TYR A 22 -7.50 -4.94 -7.69
C TYR A 22 -6.98 -6.37 -7.54
N LYS A 23 -7.88 -7.33 -7.25
CA LYS A 23 -7.50 -8.73 -7.02
C LYS A 23 -7.46 -9.57 -8.30
N TYR A 24 -8.36 -9.29 -9.25
CA TYR A 24 -8.44 -9.97 -10.54
C TYR A 24 -9.13 -9.09 -11.59
N HIS A 25 -9.02 -9.43 -12.87
CA HIS A 25 -9.80 -8.79 -13.93
C HIS A 25 -10.77 -9.80 -14.56
N THR A 26 -11.95 -9.34 -14.97
CA THR A 26 -12.98 -10.17 -15.59
C THR A 26 -13.85 -9.36 -16.55
N SER A 27 -14.32 -9.98 -17.63
CA SER A 27 -15.29 -9.36 -18.55
C SER A 27 -16.72 -9.28 -17.94
N ASN A 28 -16.95 -10.02 -16.86
CA ASN A 28 -18.25 -10.10 -16.20
C ASN A 28 -18.68 -8.76 -15.59
N GLY A 29 -19.84 -8.24 -16.02
CA GLY A 29 -20.44 -7.04 -15.43
C GLY A 29 -20.94 -7.22 -13.99
N SER A 30 -21.09 -6.14 -13.24
CA SER A 30 -21.64 -6.14 -11.88
C SER A 30 -23.17 -6.28 -11.83
N LEU A 31 -23.86 -5.97 -12.93
CA LEU A 31 -25.33 -5.97 -13.00
C LEU A 31 -25.90 -7.34 -12.62
N GLY A 32 -26.83 -7.36 -11.66
CA GLY A 32 -27.44 -8.57 -11.13
C GLY A 32 -26.55 -9.42 -10.21
N ARG A 33 -25.30 -9.02 -9.98
CA ARG A 33 -24.34 -9.72 -9.09
C ARG A 33 -23.90 -8.90 -7.89
N CYS A 34 -23.91 -7.58 -8.01
CA CYS A 34 -23.51 -6.66 -6.95
C CYS A 34 -24.59 -5.60 -6.74
N MET A 35 -24.79 -5.21 -5.48
CA MET A 35 -25.67 -4.12 -5.08
C MET A 35 -24.89 -3.22 -4.11
N ILE A 36 -24.97 -1.91 -4.33
CA ILE A 36 -24.42 -0.93 -3.39
C ILE A 36 -25.38 -0.84 -2.21
N THR A 37 -24.90 -1.16 -1.01
CA THR A 37 -25.73 -1.12 0.20
C THR A 37 -25.43 0.09 1.07
N HIS A 38 -24.17 0.51 1.14
CA HIS A 38 -23.70 1.58 2.02
C HIS A 38 -22.57 2.38 1.37
N TYR A 39 -22.36 3.59 1.87
CA TYR A 39 -21.24 4.47 1.50
C TYR A 39 -20.71 5.16 2.76
N GLN A 40 -19.40 5.42 2.82
CA GLN A 40 -18.74 6.05 3.98
C GLN A 40 -19.03 5.32 5.31
N VAL A 41 -18.99 3.99 5.28
CA VAL A 41 -19.05 3.16 6.48
C VAL A 41 -17.74 2.39 6.65
N PRO A 42 -17.36 2.03 7.88
CA PRO A 42 -16.25 1.11 8.10
C PRO A 42 -16.48 -0.22 7.37
N ILE A 43 -15.45 -0.69 6.66
CA ILE A 43 -15.47 -1.98 5.98
C ILE A 43 -14.32 -2.86 6.45
N LYS A 44 -14.49 -4.17 6.34
CA LYS A 44 -13.43 -5.14 6.62
C LYS A 44 -13.00 -5.84 5.35
N VAL A 45 -11.72 -5.72 5.00
CA VAL A 45 -11.09 -6.37 3.85
C VAL A 45 -10.06 -7.36 4.38
N GLY A 46 -10.38 -8.66 4.33
CA GLY A 46 -9.56 -9.69 4.94
C GLY A 46 -9.43 -9.49 6.46
N LYS A 47 -8.21 -9.22 6.93
CA LYS A 47 -7.92 -8.93 8.35
C LYS A 47 -7.88 -7.43 8.68
N VAL A 48 -7.94 -6.56 7.67
CA VAL A 48 -7.80 -5.11 7.83
C VAL A 48 -9.18 -4.47 7.91
N THR A 49 -9.36 -3.54 8.85
CA THR A 49 -10.55 -2.69 8.92
C THR A 49 -10.19 -1.31 8.38
N VAL A 50 -10.95 -0.84 7.40
CA VAL A 50 -10.77 0.47 6.78
C VAL A 50 -11.94 1.35 7.20
N ARG A 51 -11.65 2.50 7.77
CA ARG A 51 -12.66 3.49 8.17
C ARG A 51 -12.65 4.68 7.21
N PRO A 52 -13.80 5.35 7.04
CA PRO A 52 -13.85 6.60 6.30
C PRO A 52 -12.84 7.60 6.86
N GLY A 53 -11.96 8.12 6.01
CA GLY A 53 -10.91 9.07 6.39
C GLY A 53 -9.55 8.44 6.74
N ASP A 54 -9.44 7.12 6.83
CA ASP A 54 -8.13 6.45 6.89
C ASP A 54 -7.34 6.70 5.60
N ILE A 55 -6.02 6.72 5.72
CA ILE A 55 -5.12 6.99 4.58
C ILE A 55 -4.84 5.65 3.88
N ILE A 56 -5.06 5.63 2.56
CA ILE A 56 -4.73 4.48 1.73
C ILE A 56 -3.49 4.84 0.91
N PHE A 57 -2.40 4.13 1.17
CA PHE A 57 -1.15 4.24 0.40
C PHE A 57 -1.02 3.03 -0.51
N GLY A 58 -0.60 3.23 -1.75
CA GLY A 58 -0.38 2.12 -2.66
C GLY A 58 0.75 2.39 -3.64
N ASP A 59 1.53 1.34 -3.89
CA ASP A 59 2.72 1.32 -4.74
C ASP A 59 2.81 -0.02 -5.49
N ILE A 60 3.97 -0.30 -6.08
CA ILE A 60 4.18 -1.54 -6.86
C ILE A 60 4.10 -2.82 -6.00
N ASP A 61 4.36 -2.72 -4.69
CA ASP A 61 4.36 -3.86 -3.76
C ASP A 61 2.95 -4.15 -3.25
N GLY A 62 2.11 -3.12 -3.12
CA GLY A 62 0.69 -3.31 -2.89
C GLY A 62 0.00 -2.10 -2.30
N VAL A 63 -0.88 -2.36 -1.33
CA VAL A 63 -1.70 -1.33 -0.69
C VAL A 63 -1.69 -1.49 0.82
N VAL A 64 -1.43 -0.39 1.52
CA VAL A 64 -1.44 -0.28 2.97
C VAL A 64 -2.54 0.69 3.41
N CYS A 65 -3.26 0.32 4.47
CA CYS A 65 -4.22 1.18 5.14
C CYS A 65 -3.59 1.70 6.44
N VAL A 66 -3.48 3.03 6.55
CA VAL A 66 -2.96 3.72 7.74
C VAL A 66 -4.14 4.37 8.47
N PRO A 67 -4.42 3.95 9.72
CA PRO A 67 -5.49 4.56 10.50
C PRO A 67 -5.24 6.06 10.70
N ARG A 68 -6.28 6.88 10.47
CA ARG A 68 -6.18 8.35 10.53
C ARG A 68 -5.63 8.86 11.86
N GLU A 69 -5.97 8.19 12.96
CA GLU A 69 -5.61 8.55 14.33
C GLU A 69 -4.09 8.53 14.58
N ILE A 70 -3.37 7.63 13.93
CA ILE A 70 -1.91 7.45 14.12
C ILE A 70 -1.12 7.84 12.87
N ALA A 71 -1.77 8.43 11.86
CA ALA A 71 -1.15 8.70 10.57
C ALA A 71 0.09 9.60 10.68
N TYR A 72 0.09 10.55 11.62
CA TYR A 72 1.23 11.44 11.86
C TYR A 72 2.44 10.70 12.42
N ASP A 73 2.22 9.85 13.43
CA ASP A 73 3.30 9.04 14.03
C ASP A 73 3.87 8.04 13.03
N VAL A 74 3.01 7.44 12.20
CA VAL A 74 3.42 6.54 11.11
C VAL A 74 4.31 7.28 10.11
N LEU A 75 3.95 8.51 9.71
CA LEU A 75 4.75 9.33 8.81
C LEU A 75 6.15 9.61 9.39
N LEU A 76 6.22 10.12 10.63
CA LEU A 76 7.50 10.41 11.28
C LEU A 76 8.38 9.17 11.40
N ARG A 77 7.79 8.01 11.72
CA ARG A 77 8.53 6.77 11.81
C ARG A 77 9.03 6.30 10.44
N ALA A 78 8.20 6.42 9.40
CA ALA A 78 8.56 6.05 8.02
C ALA A 78 9.70 6.90 7.48
N GLU A 79 9.69 8.23 7.67
CA GLU A 79 10.81 9.10 7.28
C GLU A 79 12.10 8.75 8.02
N GLY A 80 12.00 8.37 9.30
CA GLY A 80 13.16 7.90 10.06
C GLY A 80 13.73 6.57 9.53
N ILE A 81 12.87 5.66 9.08
CA ILE A 81 13.27 4.39 8.45
C ILE A 81 13.97 4.67 7.12
N GLU A 82 13.38 5.49 6.26
CA GLU A 82 13.96 5.85 4.95
C GLU A 82 15.37 6.42 5.09
N ARG A 83 15.59 7.34 6.04
CA ARG A 83 16.91 7.91 6.30
C ARG A 83 17.93 6.86 6.72
N ASN A 84 17.54 5.96 7.63
CA ASN A 84 18.40 4.87 8.06
C ASN A 84 18.73 3.92 6.91
N GLU A 85 17.78 3.64 6.02
CA GLU A 85 18.01 2.80 4.84
C GLU A 85 19.00 3.44 3.87
N ILE A 86 18.98 4.76 3.68
CA ILE A 86 19.98 5.46 2.86
C ILE A 86 21.40 5.22 3.40
N ASP A 87 21.59 5.31 4.71
CA ASP A 87 22.88 5.06 5.36
C ASP A 87 23.30 3.59 5.19
N ILE A 88 22.38 2.65 5.42
CA ILE A 88 22.61 1.20 5.22
C ILE A 88 23.03 0.92 3.77
N PHE A 89 22.34 1.48 2.78
CA PHE A 89 22.70 1.33 1.36
C PHE A 89 24.06 1.92 1.04
N SER A 90 24.48 2.98 1.74
CA SER A 90 25.81 3.58 1.56
C SER A 90 26.92 2.62 2.02
N TRP A 91 26.73 1.95 3.16
CA TRP A 91 27.67 0.98 3.72
C TRP A 91 27.78 -0.27 2.85
N VAL A 92 26.66 -0.78 2.35
CA VAL A 92 26.64 -1.89 1.38
C VAL A 92 27.46 -1.54 0.13
N ARG A 93 27.32 -0.31 -0.40
CA ARG A 93 28.08 0.14 -1.58
C ARG A 93 29.58 0.31 -1.31
N GLN A 94 29.96 0.58 -0.06
CA GLN A 94 31.36 0.66 0.36
C GLN A 94 32.01 -0.72 0.50
N GLY A 95 31.20 -1.79 0.52
CA GLY A 95 31.67 -3.17 0.64
C GLY A 95 31.71 -3.69 2.06
N ASP A 96 31.04 -3.00 3.00
CA ASP A 96 30.92 -3.49 4.39
C ASP A 96 30.17 -4.83 4.41
N THR A 97 30.63 -5.73 5.28
CA THR A 97 29.96 -7.00 5.52
C THR A 97 28.68 -6.82 6.33
N ILE A 98 27.78 -7.81 6.26
CA ILE A 98 26.50 -7.78 7.00
C ILE A 98 26.74 -7.57 8.52
N SER A 99 27.74 -8.24 9.09
CA SER A 99 28.09 -8.10 10.51
C SER A 99 28.48 -6.67 10.87
N GLU A 100 29.32 -6.02 10.05
CA GLU A 100 29.76 -4.64 10.27
C GLU A 100 28.61 -3.63 10.16
N ILE A 101 27.65 -3.89 9.29
CA ILE A 101 26.46 -3.03 9.13
C ILE A 101 25.53 -3.15 10.34
N ILE A 102 25.34 -4.36 10.87
CA ILE A 102 24.56 -4.59 12.09
C ILE A 102 25.22 -3.90 13.28
N ASP A 103 26.55 -3.98 13.41
CA ASP A 103 27.31 -3.32 14.47
C ASP A 103 27.20 -1.79 14.41
N LYS A 104 27.01 -1.22 13.21
CA LYS A 104 26.76 0.22 12.99
C LYS A 104 25.30 0.64 13.28
N GLY A 105 24.44 -0.29 13.68
CA GLY A 105 23.02 -0.03 13.97
C GLY A 105 22.10 -0.17 12.76
N GLY A 106 22.60 -0.71 11.66
CA GLY A 106 21.77 -1.13 10.52
C GLY A 106 20.98 -2.40 10.85
N TYR A 107 19.99 -2.69 10.02
CA TYR A 107 19.21 -3.93 10.09
C TYR A 107 19.09 -4.55 8.70
N PHE A 108 19.00 -5.88 8.68
CA PHE A 108 18.77 -6.71 7.49
C PHE A 108 17.73 -7.79 7.82
#